data_AF-A0A839HJP0-F1
#
_entry.id   AF-A0A839HJP0-F1
#
_cell.length_a   1.000
_cell.length_b   1.000
_cell.length_c   1.000
_cell.angle_alpha   90.00
_cell.angle_beta   90.00
_cell.angle_gamma   90.00
#
_symmetry.space_group_name_H-M   'P 1'
#
loop_
_entity.id
_entity.type
_entity.pdbx_description
1 polymer ?
#
loop_
_entity_poly.entity_id
_entity_poly.type
_entity_poly.pdbx_seq_one_letter_code
_entity_poly.pdbx_strand_id
1 'polypeptide(L)' 'IVEQRQRIQNRLKKALGLESKLTEILIEAYDDVRDLATVQTNLPSATFPPECPYTIEQMLDKTYYLLPP' A
#
# COMPACT_ATOMS: atom_id res chain seq x y z
N ILE A 1 9.70 16.84 -5.09
CA ILE A 1 8.84 15.65 -4.83
C ILE A 1 8.66 14.78 -6.08
N VAL A 2 8.34 15.35 -7.26
CA VAL A 2 8.18 14.60 -8.53
C VAL A 2 9.41 13.76 -8.91
N GLU A 3 10.61 14.28 -8.66
CA GLU A 3 11.86 13.63 -9.04
C GLU A 3 12.19 12.36 -8.21
N GLN A 4 11.87 12.36 -6.91
CA GLN A 4 12.03 11.18 -6.05
C GLN A 4 11.09 10.05 -6.51
N ARG A 5 9.87 10.45 -6.83
CA ARG A 5 8.81 9.61 -7.39
C ARG A 5 9.21 9.01 -8.75
N GLN A 6 9.98 9.71 -9.58
CA GLN A 6 10.51 9.17 -10.85
C GLN A 6 11.64 8.16 -10.62
N ARG A 7 12.53 8.45 -9.66
CA ARG A 7 13.65 7.56 -9.31
C ARG A 7 13.19 6.22 -8.74
N ILE A 8 12.12 6.23 -7.93
CA ILE A 8 11.53 5.01 -7.38
C ILE A 8 10.93 4.15 -8.52
N GLN A 9 10.16 4.74 -9.43
CA GLN A 9 9.61 4.02 -10.59
C GLN A 9 10.68 3.46 -11.54
N ASN A 10 11.78 4.18 -11.76
CA ASN A 10 12.88 3.68 -12.58
C ASN A 10 13.66 2.53 -11.92
N ARG A 11 13.72 2.50 -10.58
CA ARG A 11 14.31 1.37 -9.83
C ARG A 11 13.38 0.15 -9.84
N LEU A 12 12.08 0.38 -9.71
CA LEU A 12 11.04 -0.65 -9.82
C LEU A 12 11.05 -1.30 -11.22
N LYS A 13 11.09 -0.50 -12.29
CA LYS A 13 11.19 -1.01 -13.68
C LYS A 13 12.44 -1.85 -13.98
N LYS A 14 13.52 -1.68 -13.22
CA LYS A 14 14.77 -2.44 -13.42
C LYS A 14 14.81 -3.78 -12.68
N ALA A 15 13.85 -4.04 -11.79
CA ALA A 15 13.80 -5.25 -10.99
C ALA A 15 12.52 -6.03 -11.32
N LEU A 16 12.53 -6.71 -12.47
CA LEU A 16 11.55 -7.76 -12.77
C LEU A 16 11.69 -8.86 -11.71
N GLY A 17 10.81 -8.85 -10.71
CA GLY A 17 10.88 -9.70 -9.51
C GLY A 17 10.63 -8.94 -8.19
N LEU A 18 10.67 -7.60 -8.21
CA LEU A 18 10.35 -6.81 -7.02
C LEU A 18 8.85 -6.75 -6.75
N GLU A 19 8.01 -6.90 -7.77
CA GLU A 19 6.54 -6.88 -7.62
C GLU A 19 6.05 -7.99 -6.70
N SER A 20 6.52 -9.24 -6.90
CA SER A 20 6.18 -10.36 -6.01
C SER A 20 6.60 -10.09 -4.56
N LYS A 21 7.77 -9.48 -4.35
CA LYS A 21 8.27 -9.13 -3.02
C LYS A 21 7.53 -7.95 -2.40
N LEU A 22 7.06 -7.01 -3.22
CA LEU A 22 6.21 -5.91 -2.79
C LEU A 22 4.84 -6.42 -2.36
N THR A 23 4.29 -7.45 -3.01
CA THR A 23 3.03 -8.07 -2.58
C THR A 23 3.13 -8.64 -1.18
N GLU A 24 4.20 -9.40 -0.92
CA GLU A 24 4.47 -9.97 0.39
C GLU A 24 4.62 -8.88 1.46
N ILE A 25 5.45 -7.87 1.21
CA ILE A 25 5.66 -6.72 2.12
C ILE A 25 4.35 -5.96 2.35
N LEU A 26 3.49 -5.85 1.34
CA LEU A 26 2.25 -5.10 1.43
C LEU A 26 1.20 -5.81 2.27
N ILE A 27 1.13 -7.15 2.16
CA ILE A 27 0.24 -7.96 3.00
C ILE A 27 0.65 -7.82 4.47
N GLU A 28 1.94 -7.97 4.77
CA GLU A 28 2.47 -7.80 6.13
C GLU A 28 2.21 -6.39 6.66
N ALA A 29 2.55 -5.37 5.88
CA ALA A 29 2.35 -3.98 6.28
C ALA A 29 0.85 -3.63 6.44
N TYR A 30 -0.04 -4.22 5.65
CA TYR A 30 -1.48 -3.96 5.78
C TYR A 30 -2.02 -4.54 7.09
N ASP A 31 -1.57 -5.72 7.48
CA ASP A 31 -1.97 -6.36 8.74
C ASP A 31 -1.55 -5.51 9.94
N ASP A 32 -0.29 -5.05 9.95
CA ASP A 32 0.24 -4.16 10.99
C ASP A 32 -0.55 -2.84 11.09
N VAL A 33 -0.86 -2.23 9.95
CA VAL A 33 -1.58 -0.95 9.92
C VAL A 33 -3.06 -1.13 10.29
N ARG A 34 -3.67 -2.27 9.95
CA ARG A 34 -5.04 -2.63 10.38
C ARG A 34 -5.13 -2.75 11.89
N ASP A 35 -4.16 -3.41 12.52
CA ASP A 35 -4.11 -3.56 13.97
C ASP A 35 -3.83 -2.22 14.65
N LEU A 36 -2.91 -1.42 14.11
CA LEU A 36 -2.64 -0.06 14.59
C LEU A 36 -3.89 0.83 14.46
N ALA A 37 -4.61 0.77 13.34
CA ALA A 37 -5.84 1.52 13.13
C ALA A 37 -6.94 1.11 14.11
N THR A 38 -7.07 -0.19 14.39
CA THR A 38 -7.97 -0.73 15.41
C THR A 38 -7.69 -0.11 16.78
N VAL A 39 -6.41 -0.09 17.19
CA VAL A 39 -5.99 0.50 18.47
C VAL A 39 -6.20 2.02 18.50
N GLN A 40 -5.84 2.73 17.42
CA GLN A 40 -5.91 4.20 17.37
C GLN A 40 -7.34 4.73 17.27
N THR A 41 -8.20 4.07 16.51
CA THR A 41 -9.58 4.51 16.28
C THR A 41 -10.56 3.92 17.30
N ASN A 42 -10.11 2.92 18.06
CA ASN A 42 -10.94 2.14 18.98
C ASN A 42 -12.15 1.49 18.28
N LEU A 43 -12.04 1.28 16.97
CA LEU A 43 -13.03 0.54 16.17
C LEU A 43 -12.66 -0.94 16.15
N PRO A 44 -13.64 -1.85 16.09
CA PRO A 44 -13.37 -3.26 15.91
C PRO A 44 -12.56 -3.53 14.64
N SER A 45 -11.63 -4.49 14.68
CA SER A 45 -10.85 -4.91 13.51
C SER A 45 -11.73 -5.33 12.32
N ALA A 46 -12.94 -5.86 12.59
CA ALA A 46 -13.97 -6.17 11.61
C ALA A 46 -14.52 -4.96 10.82
N THR A 47 -14.24 -3.74 11.28
CA THR A 47 -14.58 -2.49 10.56
C THR A 47 -13.62 -2.25 9.40
N PHE A 48 -12.45 -2.88 9.44
CA PHE A 48 -11.45 -2.81 8.38
C PHE A 48 -11.53 -4.07 7.51
N PRO A 49 -11.27 -3.95 6.19
CA PRO A 49 -11.16 -5.12 5.34
C PRO A 49 -10.11 -6.11 5.87
N PRO A 50 -10.37 -7.43 5.80
CA PRO A 50 -9.41 -8.44 6.26
C PRO A 50 -8.18 -8.53 5.34
N GLU A 51 -8.30 -8.12 4.09
CA GLU A 51 -7.22 -8.06 3.10
C GLU A 51 -7.15 -6.66 2.50
N CYS A 52 -5.96 -6.24 2.04
CA CYS A 52 -5.82 -4.93 1.43
C CYS A 52 -6.70 -4.83 0.17
N PRO A 53 -7.64 -3.87 0.10
CA PRO A 53 -8.53 -3.75 -1.05
C PRO A 53 -7.85 -3.11 -2.28
N TYR A 54 -6.60 -2.68 -2.16
CA TYR A 54 -5.85 -1.99 -3.19
C TYR A 54 -4.70 -2.84 -3.70
N THR A 55 -4.48 -2.82 -5.02
CA THR A 55 -3.30 -3.45 -5.61
C THR A 55 -2.07 -2.55 -5.48
N ILE A 56 -0.88 -3.13 -5.52
CA ILE A 56 0.39 -2.38 -5.48
C ILE A 56 0.44 -1.34 -6.60
N GLU A 57 -0.04 -1.70 -7.80
CA GLU A 57 -0.13 -0.79 -8.94
C GLU A 57 -0.98 0.44 -8.61
N GLN A 58 -2.14 0.24 -7.96
CA GLN A 58 -3.01 1.33 -7.50
C GLN A 58 -2.35 2.17 -6.39
N MET A 59 -1.64 1.55 -5.45
CA MET A 59 -0.97 2.27 -4.36
C MET A 59 0.29 3.03 -4.82
N LEU A 60 0.96 2.57 -5.87
CA LEU A 60 2.11 3.24 -6.48
C LEU A 60 1.73 4.21 -7.61
N ASP A 61 0.47 4.20 -8.04
CA ASP A 61 -0.05 5.16 -8.99
C ASP A 61 -0.14 6.55 -8.33
N LYS A 62 0.64 7.49 -8.86
CA LYS A 62 0.74 8.87 -8.37
C LYS A 62 -0.56 9.67 -8.55
N THR A 63 -1.51 9.14 -9.31
CA THR A 63 -2.81 9.74 -9.61
C THR A 63 -3.96 9.14 -8.80
N TYR A 64 -3.70 8.07 -8.03
CA TYR A 64 -4.70 7.44 -7.18
C TYR A 64 -4.78 8.17 -5.82
N TYR A 65 -5.76 9.07 -5.70
CA TYR A 65 -6.15 9.65 -4.42
C TYR A 65 -7.15 8.70 -3.73
N LEU A 66 -6.77 8.18 -2.56
CA LEU A 66 -7.59 7.36 -1.63
C LEU A 66 -8.81 8.11 -1.05
N LEU A 67 -9.30 9.16 -1.71
CA LEU A 67 -10.42 9.97 -1.25
C LEU A 67 -11.53 9.92 -2.31
N PRO A 68 -12.68 9.26 -2.05
CA PRO A 68 -13.88 9.56 -2.80
C PRO A 68 -14.32 11.01 -2.48
N PRO A 69 -14.99 11.71 -3.42
CA PRO A 69 -15.67 12.97 -3.14
C PRO A 69 -16.80 12.80 -2.12
#